data_AF-A0A8T4J4Y8-F1
#
_entry.id   AF-A0A8T4J4Y8-F1
#
_cell.length_a   1.000
_cell.length_b   1.000
_cell.length_c   1.000
_cell.angle_alpha   90.00
_cell.angle_beta   90.00
_cell.angle_gamma   90.00
#
_symmetry.space_group_name_H-M   'P 1'
#
loop_
_entity.id
_entity.type
_entity.pdbx_description
1 polymer ?
#
loop_
_entity_poly.entity_id
_entity_poly.type
_entity_poly.pdbx_seq_one_letter_code
_entity_poly.pdbx_strand_id
1 'polypeptide(L)'
;AALSTDGSAARRLGELLASSRPMDTEAARTAAWLVEEAGGRTAALREAHAHLTEARACLNAVPLTPSAVHDLHTLLPFLVHRAM
;
A
#
# COMPACT_ATOMS: atom_id res chain seq x y z
N ALA A 1 1.51 -6.51 -5.63
CA ALA A 1 1.26 -5.07 -5.85
C ALA A 1 1.94 -4.56 -7.13
N ALA A 2 3.25 -4.29 -7.16
CA ALA A 2 3.95 -3.83 -8.38
C ALA A 2 4.38 -5.00 -9.30
N LEU A 3 5.00 -6.05 -8.73
CA LEU A 3 5.45 -7.25 -9.46
C LEU A 3 4.30 -8.12 -10.01
N SER A 4 3.09 -7.91 -9.53
CA SER A 4 1.90 -8.69 -9.90
C SER A 4 1.19 -8.14 -11.14
N THR A 5 1.73 -7.07 -11.75
CA THR A 5 1.15 -6.48 -12.96
C THR A 5 1.85 -7.04 -14.20
N ASP A 6 1.13 -7.20 -15.31
CA ASP A 6 1.69 -7.76 -16.55
C ASP A 6 2.53 -6.74 -17.37
N GLY A 7 2.98 -5.66 -16.74
CA GLY A 7 3.68 -4.54 -17.38
C GLY A 7 5.18 -4.75 -17.55
N SER A 8 5.78 -4.00 -18.50
CA SER A 8 7.23 -3.99 -18.71
C SER A 8 8.00 -3.49 -17.48
N ALA A 9 7.44 -2.54 -16.73
CA ALA A 9 8.03 -2.05 -15.49
C ALA A 9 8.12 -3.14 -14.40
N ALA A 10 7.06 -3.94 -14.23
CA ALA A 10 7.04 -5.06 -13.28
C ALA A 10 8.07 -6.13 -13.61
N ARG A 11 8.22 -6.46 -14.90
CA ARG A 11 9.25 -7.42 -15.35
C ARG A 11 10.67 -6.92 -15.07
N ARG A 12 10.97 -5.67 -15.45
CA ARG A 12 12.27 -5.03 -15.20
C ARG A 12 12.58 -4.93 -13.71
N LEU A 13 11.56 -4.66 -12.88
CA LEU A 13 11.70 -4.68 -11.43
C LEU A 13 12.04 -6.08 -10.93
N GLY A 14 11.36 -7.11 -11.43
CA GLY A 14 11.64 -8.50 -11.09
C GLY A 14 13.06 -8.93 -11.46
N GLU A 15 13.52 -8.57 -12.66
CA GLU A 15 14.89 -8.82 -13.12
C GLU A 15 15.93 -8.12 -12.23
N LEU A 16 15.71 -6.86 -11.88
CA LEU A 16 16.59 -6.09 -11.00
C LEU A 16 16.70 -6.73 -9.61
N LEU A 17 15.56 -7.10 -9.02
CA LEU A 17 15.49 -7.73 -7.69
C LEU A 17 16.04 -9.17 -7.67
N ALA A 18 15.92 -9.90 -8.76
CA ALA A 18 16.45 -11.25 -8.89
C ALA A 18 17.96 -11.29 -9.18
N SER A 19 18.58 -10.14 -9.47
CA SER A 19 20.01 -10.08 -9.74
C SER A 19 20.83 -10.39 -8.47
N SER A 20 21.91 -11.15 -8.61
CA SER A 20 22.83 -11.44 -7.50
C SER A 20 23.74 -10.26 -7.12
N ARG A 21 23.56 -9.09 -7.75
CA ARG A 21 24.34 -7.89 -7.48
C ARG A 21 23.82 -7.22 -6.19
N PRO A 22 24.70 -6.76 -5.28
CA PRO A 22 24.27 -5.98 -4.13
C PRO A 22 23.46 -4.75 -4.57
N MET A 23 22.38 -4.49 -3.84
CA MET A 23 21.52 -3.33 -4.08
C MET A 23 22.27 -2.05 -3.68
N ASP A 24 22.82 -1.33 -4.65
CA ASP A 24 23.41 -0.02 -4.44
C ASP A 24 22.35 1.10 -4.52
N THR A 25 22.75 2.33 -4.18
CA THR A 25 21.85 3.50 -4.15
C THR A 25 21.21 3.78 -5.51
N GLU A 26 21.91 3.53 -6.60
CA GLU A 26 21.36 3.73 -7.95
C GLU A 26 20.31 2.68 -8.27
N ALA A 27 20.63 1.40 -8.04
CA ALA A 27 19.68 0.30 -8.19
C ALA A 27 18.42 0.50 -7.32
N ALA A 28 18.58 0.97 -6.08
CA ALA A 28 17.46 1.28 -5.20
C ALA A 28 16.56 2.40 -5.76
N ARG A 29 17.14 3.47 -6.32
CA ARG A 29 16.37 4.53 -6.99
C ARG A 29 15.64 4.03 -8.23
N THR A 30 16.30 3.19 -9.04
CA THR A 30 15.68 2.56 -10.21
C THR A 30 14.52 1.65 -9.79
N ALA A 31 14.69 0.85 -8.74
CA ALA A 31 13.63 0.01 -8.20
C ALA A 31 12.44 0.85 -7.71
N ALA A 32 12.68 1.94 -6.97
CA ALA A 32 11.63 2.83 -6.51
C ALA A 32 10.84 3.45 -7.68
N TRP A 33 11.54 3.91 -8.73
CA TRP A 33 10.88 4.42 -9.94
C TRP A 33 10.05 3.34 -10.65
N LEU A 34 10.59 2.13 -10.81
CA LEU A 34 9.87 1.02 -11.44
C LEU A 34 8.64 0.60 -10.63
N VAL A 35 8.69 0.66 -9.29
CA VAL A 35 7.54 0.42 -8.42
C VAL A 35 6.44 1.46 -8.67
N GLU A 36 6.79 2.74 -8.77
CA GLU A 36 5.81 3.81 -9.07
C GLU A 36 5.21 3.64 -10.47
N GLU A 37 6.03 3.39 -11.50
CA GLU A 37 5.57 3.15 -12.88
C GLU A 37 4.69 1.90 -13.01
N ALA A 38 4.97 0.85 -12.23
CA ALA A 38 4.13 -0.33 -12.17
C ALA A 38 2.82 -0.11 -11.37
N GLY A 39 2.55 1.12 -10.92
CA GLY A 39 1.34 1.47 -10.17
C GLY A 39 1.38 1.03 -8.71
N GLY A 40 2.57 0.81 -8.13
CA GLY A 40 2.77 0.33 -6.77
C GLY A 40 2.06 1.18 -5.71
N ARG A 41 2.13 2.53 -5.84
CA ARG A 41 1.42 3.45 -4.95
C ARG A 41 -0.09 3.31 -5.03
N THR A 42 -0.64 3.23 -6.24
CA THR A 42 -2.08 3.03 -6.45
C THR A 42 -2.54 1.69 -5.88
N ALA A 43 -1.75 0.63 -6.07
CA ALA A 43 -2.05 -0.68 -5.51
C ALA A 43 -2.03 -0.66 -3.97
N ALA A 44 -1.02 -0.03 -3.36
CA ALA A 44 -0.91 0.10 -1.92
C ALA A 44 -2.06 0.93 -1.33
N LEU A 45 -2.45 2.03 -1.99
CA LEU A 45 -3.61 2.82 -1.58
C LEU A 45 -4.89 1.98 -1.65
N ARG A 46 -5.11 1.22 -2.73
CA ARG A 46 -6.29 0.36 -2.87
C ARG A 46 -6.35 -0.70 -1.76
N GLU A 47 -5.22 -1.33 -1.44
CA GLU A 47 -5.11 -2.31 -0.34
C GLU A 47 -5.41 -1.66 1.02
N ALA A 48 -4.87 -0.46 1.27
CA ALA A 48 -5.15 0.27 2.50
C ALA A 48 -6.65 0.61 2.65
N HIS A 49 -7.32 1.03 1.56
CA HIS A 49 -8.77 1.28 1.58
C HIS A 49 -9.59 0.00 1.81
N ALA A 50 -9.16 -1.14 1.27
CA ALA A 50 -9.80 -2.43 1.52
C ALA A 50 -9.72 -2.78 3.01
N HIS A 51 -8.55 -2.67 3.63
CA HIS A 51 -8.39 -2.91 5.07
C HIS A 51 -9.16 -1.94 5.94
N LEU A 52 -9.26 -0.65 5.57
CA LEU A 52 -10.12 0.29 6.29
C LEU A 52 -11.60 -0.10 6.20
N THR A 53 -12.05 -0.65 5.07
CA THR A 53 -13.42 -1.14 4.89
C THR A 53 -13.70 -2.34 5.79
N GLU A 54 -12.76 -3.28 5.88
CA GLU A 54 -12.83 -4.42 6.80
C GLU A 54 -12.84 -3.96 8.26
N ALA A 55 -11.95 -3.04 8.64
CA ALA A 55 -11.91 -2.47 9.99
C ALA A 55 -13.23 -1.78 10.36
N ARG A 56 -13.82 -1.03 9.43
CA ARG A 56 -15.15 -0.42 9.58
C ARG A 56 -16.23 -1.48 9.84
N ALA A 57 -16.20 -2.60 9.11
CA ALA A 57 -17.13 -3.69 9.31
C ALA A 57 -16.97 -4.34 10.69
N CYS A 58 -15.74 -4.57 11.14
CA CYS A 58 -15.46 -5.11 12.48
C CYS A 58 -15.96 -4.18 13.60
N LEU A 59 -15.75 -2.87 13.49
CA LEU A 59 -16.22 -1.88 14.48
C LEU A 59 -17.74 -1.84 14.58
N ASN A 60 -18.45 -1.99 13.46
CA ASN A 60 -19.91 -2.02 13.43
C ASN A 60 -20.49 -3.33 13.99
N ALA A 61 -19.70 -4.40 14.08
CA ALA A 61 -20.14 -5.71 14.55
C ALA A 61 -20.07 -5.88 16.08
N VAL A 62 -19.43 -4.95 16.80
CA VAL A 62 -19.27 -5.00 18.25
C VAL A 62 -20.18 -3.97 18.95
N PRO A 63 -20.70 -4.25 20.16
CA PRO A 63 -21.62 -3.37 20.87
C PRO A 63 -20.89 -2.19 21.54
N LEU A 64 -20.24 -1.35 20.74
CA LEU A 64 -19.61 -0.12 21.18
C LEU A 64 -20.67 0.99 21.38
N THR A 65 -20.33 1.99 22.20
CA THR A 65 -21.17 3.19 22.29
C THR A 65 -21.16 3.92 20.94
N PRO A 66 -22.29 4.53 20.52
CA PRO A 66 -22.34 5.26 19.24
C PRO A 66 -21.27 6.35 19.11
N SER A 67 -20.90 7.02 20.20
CA SER A 67 -19.83 8.02 20.21
C SER A 67 -18.46 7.41 19.93
N ALA A 68 -18.12 6.28 20.56
CA ALA A 68 -16.85 5.60 20.32
C ALA A 68 -16.72 5.11 18.87
N VAL A 69 -17.81 4.61 18.29
CA VAL A 69 -17.86 4.23 16.86
C VAL A 69 -17.59 5.45 15.98
N HIS A 70 -18.27 6.58 16.25
CA HIS A 70 -18.07 7.82 15.50
C HIS A 70 -16.63 8.34 15.56
N ASP A 71 -16.03 8.34 16.75
CA ASP A 71 -14.65 8.82 16.96
C ASP A 71 -13.66 7.93 16.19
N LEU A 72 -13.76 6.61 16.33
CA LEU A 72 -12.92 5.66 15.60
C LEU A 72 -13.14 5.78 14.08
N HIS A 73 -14.37 6.06 13.65
CA HIS A 73 -14.69 6.27 12.24
C HIS A 73 -13.99 7.49 11.66
N THR A 74 -13.88 8.55 12.46
CA THR A 74 -13.20 9.79 12.12
C THR A 74 -11.69 9.61 12.01
N LEU A 75 -11.09 8.76 12.85
CA LEU A 75 -9.64 8.54 12.86
C LEU A 75 -9.14 7.68 11.69
N LEU A 76 -9.92 6.71 11.22
CA LEU A 76 -9.48 5.72 10.23
C LEU A 76 -8.96 6.31 8.90
N PRO A 77 -9.58 7.33 8.28
CA PRO A 77 -9.06 7.95 7.05
C PRO A 77 -7.66 8.55 7.19
N PHE A 78 -7.29 9.02 8.39
CA PHE A 78 -5.96 9.60 8.64
C PHE A 78 -4.83 8.57 8.54
N LEU A 79 -5.13 7.28 8.66
CA LEU A 79 -4.13 6.22 8.57
C LEU A 79 -3.59 6.04 7.13
N VAL A 80 -4.38 6.37 6.11
CA VAL A 80 -4.00 6.18 4.69
C VAL A 80 -3.18 7.35 4.15
N HIS A 81 -3.39 8.55 4.68
CA HIS A 81 -2.75 9.78 4.20
C HIS A 81 -1.74 10.36 5.18
N ARG A 82 -1.22 9.55 6.11
CA ARG A 82 -0.19 9.98 7.04
C ARG A 82 1.11 10.28 6.28
N ALA A 83 1.42 11.56 6.11
CA ALA A 83 2.77 11.98 5.75
C ALA A 83 3.67 11.88 7.00
N MET A 84 4.89 11.34 6.83
CA MET A 84 5.96 11.42 7.82
C MET A 84 6.80 12.67 7.61
#